data_AF-A0A948DJW5-F1
#
_entry.id   AF-A0A948DJW5-F1
#
_cell.length_a   1.000
_cell.length_b   1.000
_cell.length_c   1.000
_cell.angle_alpha   90.00
_cell.angle_beta   90.00
_cell.angle_gamma   90.00
#
_symmetry.space_group_name_H-M   'P 1'
#
loop_
_entity.id
_entity.type
_entity.pdbx_description
1 polymer ?
#
loop_
_entity_poly.entity_id
_entity_poly.type
_entity_poly.pdbx_seq_one_letter_code
_entity_poly.pdbx_strand_id
1 'polypeptide(L)' 'MAKKEKKLSIKKVKFFKIANRKGYGAVYQKHLTEGRTKIQAFDRMVKAVKRKKKK' A
#
# COMPACT_ATOMS: atom_id res chain seq x y z
N MET A 1 -7.39 -15.61 -11.01
CA MET A 1 -6.23 -15.01 -11.70
C MET A 1 -5.35 -14.22 -10.72
N ALA A 2 -4.31 -14.82 -10.15
CA ALA A 2 -3.31 -14.08 -9.37
C ALA A 2 -2.25 -13.51 -10.32
N LYS A 3 -2.37 -12.23 -10.71
CA LYS A 3 -1.33 -11.57 -11.52
C LYS A 3 -0.02 -11.57 -10.72
N LYS A 4 0.98 -12.29 -11.23
CA LYS A 4 2.32 -12.40 -10.64
C LYS A 4 3.04 -11.05 -10.76
N GLU A 5 2.78 -10.13 -9.83
CA GLU A 5 3.38 -8.80 -9.91
C GLU A 5 4.89 -8.85 -9.62
N LYS A 6 5.69 -8.68 -10.68
CA LYS A 6 7.09 -8.26 -10.62
C LYS A 6 7.12 -6.82 -10.07
N LYS A 7 7.36 -6.66 -8.77
CA LYS A 7 7.54 -5.39 -8.02
C LYS A 7 6.31 -4.47 -8.03
N LEU A 8 5.84 -4.10 -6.83
CA LEU A 8 4.73 -3.14 -6.71
C LEU A 8 5.19 -1.76 -7.19
N SER A 9 4.48 -1.19 -8.16
CA SER A 9 4.73 0.18 -8.63
C SER A 9 3.88 1.17 -7.84
N ILE A 10 4.46 2.32 -7.50
CA ILE A 10 3.77 3.39 -6.77
C ILE A 10 2.52 3.90 -7.50
N LYS A 11 2.55 3.91 -8.84
CA LYS A 11 1.43 4.36 -9.69
C LYS A 11 0.18 3.48 -9.56
N LYS A 12 0.32 2.23 -9.09
CA LYS A 12 -0.79 1.31 -8.88
C LYS A 12 -1.48 1.48 -7.52
N VAL A 13 -0.84 2.21 -6.59
CA VAL A 13 -1.34 2.41 -5.24
C VAL A 13 -2.14 3.71 -5.20
N LYS A 14 -3.38 3.63 -4.73
CA LYS A 14 -4.19 4.83 -4.50
C LYS A 14 -3.82 5.41 -3.15
N PHE A 15 -3.39 6.67 -3.13
CA PHE A 15 -3.11 7.41 -1.90
C PHE A 15 -4.23 8.39 -1.60
N PHE A 16 -4.55 8.56 -0.33
CA PHE A 16 -5.46 9.61 0.13
C PHE A 16 -4.97 10.21 1.44
N LYS A 17 -5.33 11.47 1.67
CA LYS A 17 -5.08 12.12 2.95
C LYS A 17 -6.12 11.63 3.96
N ILE A 18 -5.70 11.25 5.16
CA ILE A 18 -6.63 10.90 6.24
C ILE A 18 -7.08 12.21 6.88
N ALA A 19 -8.36 12.54 6.81
CA ALA A 19 -8.87 13.83 7.30
C ALA A 19 -8.62 14.01 8.81
N ASN A 20 -8.87 12.96 9.60
CA ASN A 20 -8.86 13.03 11.06
C ASN A 20 -7.50 12.66 11.69
N ARG A 21 -6.42 12.49 10.88
CA ARG A 21 -5.08 12.11 11.37
C ARG A 21 -3.97 12.80 10.59
N LYS A 22 -2.83 13.06 11.25
CA LYS A 22 -1.60 13.54 10.58
C LYS A 22 -0.92 12.40 9.80
N GLY A 23 -1.53 11.96 8.70
CA GLY A 23 -0.99 10.88 7.86
C GLY A 23 -1.69 10.71 6.50
N TYR A 24 -1.31 9.66 5.79
CA TYR A 24 -1.81 9.24 4.49
C TYR A 24 -2.19 7.76 4.52
N GLY A 25 -3.29 7.42 3.86
CA GLY A 25 -3.67 6.06 3.54
C GLY A 25 -3.19 5.66 2.15
N ALA A 26 -2.89 4.37 1.98
CA ALA A 26 -2.53 3.74 0.73
C ALA A 26 -3.38 2.47 0.55
N VAL A 27 -4.01 2.31 -0.62
CA VAL A 27 -4.90 1.18 -0.93
C VAL A 27 -4.44 0.46 -2.19
N TYR A 28 -4.37 -0.87 -2.10
CA TYR A 28 -3.99 -1.73 -3.23
C TYR A 28 -4.44 -3.19 -3.05
N GLN A 29 -5.12 -3.78 -4.06
CA GLN A 29 -5.51 -5.20 -4.10
C GLN A 29 -6.04 -5.76 -2.75
N LYS A 30 -7.01 -5.07 -2.14
CA LYS A 30 -7.62 -5.41 -0.83
C LYS A 30 -6.69 -5.24 0.39
N HIS A 31 -5.62 -4.46 0.27
CA HIS A 31 -4.81 -4.03 1.40
C HIS A 31 -5.02 -2.53 1.63
N LEU A 32 -5.00 -2.15 2.91
CA LEU A 32 -4.98 -0.77 3.39
C LEU A 32 -3.76 -0.62 4.31
N THR A 33 -2.93 0.37 4.04
CA THR A 33 -1.81 0.75 4.92
C THR A 33 -1.81 2.25 5.16
N GLU A 34 -1.27 2.67 6.29
CA GLU A 34 -1.19 4.08 6.68
C GLU A 34 0.25 4.47 6.98
N GLY A 35 0.59 5.75 6.85
CA GLY A 35 1.88 6.32 7.22
C GLY A 35 1.82 7.84 7.40
N ARG A 36 2.80 8.41 8.10
CA ARG A 36 2.95 9.87 8.26
C ARG A 36 3.19 10.57 6.93
N THR A 37 3.82 9.89 5.97
CA THR A 37 4.05 10.34 4.59
C THR A 37 3.51 9.33 3.58
N LYS A 38 3.29 9.75 2.32
CA LYS A 38 2.88 8.86 1.22
C LYS A 38 3.90 7.72 1.01
N ILE A 39 5.20 8.02 1.11
CA ILE A 39 6.29 7.03 0.96
C ILE A 39 6.20 5.98 2.08
N GLN A 40 6.02 6.40 3.33
CA GLN A 40 5.90 5.45 4.44
C GLN A 40 4.68 4.53 4.29
N ALA A 41 3.55 5.07 3.83
CA ALA A 41 2.36 4.28 3.55
C ALA A 41 2.61 3.27 2.41
N PHE A 42 3.37 3.66 1.39
CA PHE A 42 3.79 2.80 0.28
C PHE A 42 4.74 1.68 0.73
N ASP A 43 5.77 1.96 1.51
CA ASP A 43 6.72 0.94 1.99
C ASP A 43 6.02 -0.14 2.83
N ARG A 44 5.05 0.29 3.66
CA ARG A 44 4.17 -0.61 4.41
C ARG A 44 3.30 -1.44 3.46
N MET A 45 2.79 -0.86 2.38
CA MET A 45 2.03 -1.57 1.35
C MET A 45 2.87 -2.66 0.68
N VAL A 46 4.11 -2.35 0.31
CA VAL A 46 5.05 -3.33 -0.28
C VAL A 46 5.24 -4.53 0.65
N LYS A 47 5.39 -4.30 1.97
CA LYS A 47 5.47 -5.36 2.98
C LYS A 47 4.18 -6.17 3.07
N ALA A 48 3.01 -5.52 3.10
CA ALA A 48 1.70 -6.18 3.17
C ALA A 48 1.45 -7.11 1.98
N VAL A 49 1.67 -6.62 0.75
CA VAL A 49 1.52 -7.41 -0.48
C VAL A 49 2.48 -8.61 -0.50
N LYS A 50 3.74 -8.41 -0.05
CA LYS A 50 4.72 -9.51 0.06
C LYS A 50 4.29 -10.58 1.06
N ARG A 51 3.71 -10.20 2.21
CA ARG A 51 3.23 -11.14 3.24
C ARG A 51 2.08 -12.01 2.72
N LYS A 52 1.12 -11.40 2.00
CA LYS A 52 -0.02 -12.15 1.44
C LYS A 52 0.42 -13.19 0.41
N LYS A 53 1.45 -12.91 -0.39
CA LYS A 53 1.99 -13.87 -1.38
C LYS A 53 2.67 -15.11 -0.78
N LYS A 54 3.04 -15.07 0.51
CA LYS A 54 3.69 -16.20 1.20
C LYS A 54 2.71 -17.17 1.87
N LYS A 55 1.42 -16.82 1.93
CA LYS A 55 0.33 -17.73 2.30
C LYS A 55 -0.32 -18.24 1.02
#